data_AF-A0A7C3PXY4-F1
#
_entry.id   AF-A0A7C3PXY4-F1
#
_cell.length_a   1.000
_cell.length_b   1.000
_cell.length_c   1.000
_cell.angle_alpha   90.00
_cell.angle_beta   90.00
_cell.angle_gamma   90.00
#
_symmetry.space_group_name_H-M   'P 1'
#
loop_
_entity.id
_entity.type
_entity.pdbx_description
1 polymer ?
#
loop_
_entity_poly.entity_id
_entity_poly.type
_entity_poly.pdbx_seq_one_letter_code
_entity_poly.pdbx_strand_id
1 'polypeptide(L)'
;MATFRTPQVIHLPPESMKRAAIFADAVTSTVNYRDSNQNVRQKIRDDHFVSKLGEEAVRMVFETRNVKVEGPDYTVYTGKKKSWEADLKVNGLEVAVKTQRRSAANRYGLSWTFQDSPQRRDPILDMPETWVCLVVYEDLKDSHECLVYPLRKIKQLIFEAPRLNKLIGKKQAVYLETLQKRGVFK
;
A
#
# COMPACT_ATOMS: atom_id res chain seq x y z
N MET A 1 8.79 -6.94 19.13
CA MET A 1 7.76 -7.31 18.13
C MET A 1 8.33 -8.41 17.26
N ALA A 2 7.59 -9.50 17.03
CA ALA A 2 8.02 -10.55 16.11
C ALA A 2 8.00 -9.99 14.68
N THR A 3 9.08 -9.34 14.28
CA THR A 3 9.30 -8.84 12.92
C THR A 3 10.05 -9.88 12.10
N PHE A 4 9.82 -9.90 10.81
CA PHE A 4 10.57 -10.71 9.85
C PHE A 4 11.64 -9.86 9.17
N ARG A 5 12.74 -10.49 8.73
CA ARG A 5 13.91 -9.79 8.16
C ARG A 5 13.97 -9.85 6.64
N THR A 6 13.31 -10.83 6.03
CA THR A 6 13.27 -11.07 4.60
C THR A 6 11.82 -11.01 4.12
N PRO A 7 11.55 -10.62 2.86
CA PRO A 7 10.19 -10.59 2.33
C PRO A 7 9.46 -11.93 2.52
N GLN A 8 8.16 -11.88 2.82
CA GLN A 8 7.33 -13.05 3.10
C GLN A 8 6.29 -13.22 1.99
N VAL A 9 6.18 -14.42 1.45
CA VAL A 9 5.14 -14.78 0.47
C VAL A 9 3.88 -15.18 1.22
N ILE A 10 2.76 -14.61 0.80
CA ILE A 10 1.46 -14.79 1.43
C ILE A 10 0.43 -15.11 0.37
N HIS A 11 -0.24 -16.24 0.54
CA HIS A 11 -1.34 -16.64 -0.32
C HIS A 11 -2.63 -16.07 0.26
N LEU A 12 -3.31 -15.23 -0.51
CA LEU A 12 -4.57 -14.63 -0.07
C LEU A 12 -5.69 -15.67 -0.22
N PRO A 13 -6.48 -15.93 0.84
CA PRO A 13 -7.64 -16.81 0.71
C PRO A 13 -8.70 -16.14 -0.18
N PRO A 14 -9.53 -16.92 -0.88
CA PRO A 14 -10.60 -16.39 -1.74
C PRO A 14 -11.54 -15.41 -1.03
N GLU A 15 -11.79 -15.62 0.27
CA GLU A 15 -12.58 -14.71 1.12
C GLU A 15 -11.97 -13.30 1.22
N SER A 16 -10.64 -13.18 1.36
CA SER A 16 -9.97 -11.86 1.37
C SER A 16 -10.12 -11.16 0.03
N MET A 17 -10.02 -11.91 -1.08
CA MET A 17 -10.24 -11.38 -2.43
C MET A 17 -11.67 -10.85 -2.59
N LYS A 18 -12.66 -11.61 -2.12
CA LYS A 18 -14.08 -11.23 -2.16
C LYS A 18 -14.36 -9.96 -1.36
N ARG A 19 -13.86 -9.88 -0.11
CA ARG A 19 -14.03 -8.67 0.73
C ARG A 19 -13.40 -7.44 0.09
N ALA A 20 -12.18 -7.55 -0.41
CA ALA A 20 -11.49 -6.46 -1.11
C ALA A 20 -12.26 -6.00 -2.36
N ALA A 21 -12.83 -6.93 -3.13
CA ALA A 21 -13.63 -6.60 -4.31
C ALA A 21 -14.91 -5.83 -3.95
N ILE A 22 -15.67 -6.33 -2.96
CA ILE A 22 -16.90 -5.67 -2.46
C ILE A 22 -16.59 -4.24 -2.02
N PHE A 23 -15.51 -4.05 -1.27
CA PHE A 23 -15.08 -2.73 -0.83
C PHE A 23 -14.68 -1.82 -1.99
N ALA A 24 -13.87 -2.32 -2.91
CA ALA A 24 -13.45 -1.55 -4.08
C ALA A 24 -14.64 -1.09 -4.92
N ASP A 25 -15.63 -1.96 -5.12
CA ASP A 25 -16.88 -1.64 -5.83
C ASP A 25 -17.67 -0.56 -5.10
N ALA A 26 -17.84 -0.69 -3.78
CA ALA A 26 -18.55 0.28 -2.96
C ALA A 26 -17.86 1.65 -2.97
N VAL A 27 -16.55 1.72 -2.68
CA VAL A 27 -15.79 2.98 -2.61
C VAL A 27 -15.72 3.69 -3.97
N THR A 28 -15.58 2.93 -5.06
CA THR A 28 -15.48 3.53 -6.39
C THR A 28 -16.71 4.35 -6.78
N SER A 29 -17.87 4.04 -6.18
CA SER A 29 -19.09 4.81 -6.40
C SER A 29 -19.19 6.09 -5.54
N THR A 30 -18.37 6.23 -4.50
CA THR A 30 -18.43 7.36 -3.55
C THR A 30 -17.31 8.40 -3.73
N VAL A 31 -16.20 8.02 -4.38
CA VAL A 31 -15.01 8.87 -4.56
C VAL A 31 -15.08 9.75 -5.81
N ASN A 32 -14.61 10.99 -5.69
CA ASN A 32 -14.51 11.94 -6.80
C ASN A 32 -13.04 12.31 -7.04
N TYR A 33 -12.41 11.74 -8.07
CA TYR A 33 -11.02 11.98 -8.46
C TYR A 33 -10.86 12.97 -9.64
N ARG A 34 -11.80 13.92 -9.79
CA ARG A 34 -11.71 14.97 -10.83
C ARG A 34 -10.41 15.78 -10.75
N ASP A 35 -9.85 15.94 -9.55
CA ASP A 35 -8.61 16.67 -9.26
C ASP A 35 -7.33 16.03 -9.85
N SER A 36 -7.38 14.72 -10.12
CA SER A 36 -6.24 13.90 -10.54
C SER A 36 -6.37 13.37 -11.96
N ASN A 37 -7.40 13.84 -12.70
CA ASN A 37 -7.77 13.43 -14.06
C ASN A 37 -7.86 11.89 -14.23
N GLN A 38 -8.18 11.19 -13.14
CA GLN A 38 -8.40 9.75 -13.15
C GLN A 38 -9.88 9.48 -13.38
N ASN A 39 -10.33 9.58 -14.63
CA ASN A 39 -11.73 9.37 -14.99
C ASN A 39 -12.04 7.89 -15.30
N VAL A 40 -11.01 7.03 -15.29
CA VAL A 40 -11.16 5.60 -15.56
C VAL A 40 -11.60 4.92 -14.28
N ARG A 41 -12.92 4.81 -14.09
CA ARG A 41 -13.57 4.17 -12.94
C ARG A 41 -12.98 2.79 -12.62
N GLN A 42 -12.66 2.01 -13.65
CA GLN A 42 -12.02 0.70 -13.48
C GLN A 42 -10.67 0.80 -12.79
N LYS A 43 -9.86 1.81 -13.12
CA LYS A 43 -8.55 2.01 -12.50
C LYS A 43 -8.69 2.37 -11.02
N ILE A 44 -9.63 3.24 -10.68
CA ILE A 44 -9.90 3.63 -9.29
C ILE A 44 -10.29 2.40 -8.46
N ARG A 45 -11.21 1.60 -8.98
CA ARG A 45 -11.62 0.33 -8.38
C ARG A 45 -10.42 -0.58 -8.17
N ASP A 46 -9.64 -0.77 -9.23
CA ASP A 46 -8.46 -1.62 -9.24
C ASP A 46 -7.40 -1.18 -8.21
N ASP A 47 -7.17 0.13 -8.06
CA ASP A 47 -6.24 0.70 -7.09
C ASP A 47 -6.74 0.44 -5.64
N HIS A 48 -8.05 0.64 -5.37
CA HIS A 48 -8.65 0.34 -4.05
C HIS A 48 -8.62 -1.16 -3.73
N PHE A 49 -8.91 -2.00 -4.72
CA PHE A 49 -8.86 -3.45 -4.59
C PHE A 49 -7.46 -3.91 -4.19
N VAL A 50 -6.43 -3.48 -4.93
CA VAL A 50 -5.02 -3.85 -4.66
C VAL A 50 -4.54 -3.32 -3.31
N SER A 51 -4.99 -2.14 -2.90
CA SER A 51 -4.70 -1.61 -1.56
C SER A 51 -5.15 -2.59 -0.49
N LYS A 52 -6.41 -3.01 -0.51
CA LYS A 52 -6.97 -3.94 0.48
C LYS A 52 -6.33 -5.31 0.46
N LEU A 53 -5.95 -5.83 -0.71
CA LEU A 53 -5.19 -7.08 -0.79
C LEU A 53 -3.85 -6.98 -0.06
N GLY A 54 -3.15 -5.86 -0.20
CA GLY A 54 -1.91 -5.65 0.54
C GLY A 54 -2.13 -5.56 2.03
N GLU A 55 -3.16 -4.85 2.48
CA GLU A 55 -3.49 -4.76 3.92
C GLU A 55 -3.84 -6.13 4.51
N GLU A 56 -4.64 -6.95 3.81
CA GLU A 56 -4.92 -8.34 4.20
C GLU A 56 -3.65 -9.19 4.28
N ALA A 57 -2.75 -9.06 3.30
CA ALA A 57 -1.49 -9.78 3.31
C ALA A 57 -0.62 -9.41 4.53
N VAL A 58 -0.54 -8.13 4.87
CA VAL A 58 0.20 -7.65 6.05
C VAL A 58 -0.43 -8.19 7.32
N ARG A 59 -1.77 -8.13 7.46
CA ARG A 59 -2.50 -8.68 8.60
C ARG A 59 -2.13 -10.15 8.83
N MET A 60 -2.23 -10.99 7.81
CA MET A 60 -1.95 -12.42 7.93
C MET A 60 -0.49 -12.72 8.29
N VAL A 61 0.48 -11.96 7.75
CA VAL A 61 1.90 -12.13 8.11
C VAL A 61 2.13 -11.96 9.61
N PHE A 62 1.45 -11.01 10.23
CA PHE A 62 1.61 -10.73 11.65
C PHE A 62 0.78 -11.69 12.51
N GLU A 63 -0.46 -12.00 12.12
CA GLU A 63 -1.29 -12.97 12.84
C GLU A 63 -0.68 -14.37 12.86
N THR A 64 -0.08 -14.84 11.76
CA THR A 64 0.64 -16.13 11.71
C THR A 64 1.84 -16.19 12.67
N ARG A 65 2.25 -15.05 13.24
CA ARG A 65 3.31 -14.92 14.24
C ARG A 65 2.77 -14.60 15.63
N ASN A 66 1.48 -14.83 15.86
CA ASN A 66 0.77 -14.51 17.11
C ASN A 66 0.90 -13.03 17.51
N VAL A 67 0.97 -12.13 16.54
CA VAL A 67 0.95 -10.69 16.76
C VAL A 67 -0.49 -10.19 16.61
N LYS A 68 -0.96 -9.37 17.55
CA LYS A 68 -2.31 -8.78 17.47
C LYS A 68 -2.33 -7.76 16.34
N VAL A 69 -3.31 -7.87 15.44
CA VAL A 69 -3.55 -6.89 14.38
C VAL A 69 -4.99 -6.40 14.46
N GLU A 70 -5.18 -5.09 14.33
CA GLU A 70 -6.49 -4.46 14.14
C GLU A 70 -6.54 -3.87 12.72
N GLY A 71 -7.67 -4.04 12.04
CA GLY A 71 -7.84 -3.76 10.62
C GLY A 71 -7.61 -5.00 9.72
N PRO A 72 -7.71 -4.88 8.39
CA PRO A 72 -8.02 -3.66 7.65
C PRO A 72 -9.47 -3.20 7.86
N ASP A 73 -9.67 -1.89 7.81
CA ASP A 73 -11.02 -1.31 7.85
C ASP A 73 -11.69 -1.41 6.48
N TYR A 74 -12.91 -1.96 6.44
CA TYR A 74 -13.72 -2.07 5.23
C TYR A 74 -14.88 -1.08 5.20
N THR A 75 -14.90 -0.10 6.10
CA THR A 75 -15.93 0.93 6.15
C THR A 75 -15.82 1.89 4.96
N VAL A 76 -16.91 2.05 4.21
CA VAL A 76 -16.99 3.00 3.09
C VAL A 76 -17.49 4.34 3.63
N TYR A 77 -16.59 5.30 3.80
CA TYR A 77 -16.94 6.64 4.27
C TYR A 77 -17.55 7.47 3.14
N THR A 78 -18.65 8.17 3.43
CA THR A 78 -19.29 9.15 2.53
C THR A 78 -18.95 10.59 2.97
N GLY A 79 -18.64 11.47 2.02
CA GLY A 79 -18.41 12.90 2.28
C GLY A 79 -17.07 13.25 2.96
N LYS A 80 -17.03 14.37 3.71
CA LYS A 80 -15.82 14.97 4.32
C LYS A 80 -15.19 14.14 5.47
N LYS A 81 -15.71 12.95 5.79
CA LYS A 81 -15.23 12.09 6.89
C LYS A 81 -14.16 11.11 6.43
N LYS A 82 -13.18 11.56 5.65
CA LYS A 82 -12.02 10.73 5.35
C LYS A 82 -11.12 10.75 6.59
N SER A 83 -11.16 9.68 7.39
CA SER A 83 -10.16 9.52 8.45
C SER A 83 -8.81 9.26 7.77
N TRP A 84 -7.76 9.93 8.24
CA TRP A 84 -6.38 9.64 7.86
C TRP A 84 -5.80 8.54 8.74
N GLU A 85 -6.66 7.65 9.24
CA GLU A 85 -6.26 6.57 10.14
C GLU A 85 -5.34 5.60 9.41
N ALA A 86 -4.39 5.03 10.16
CA ALA A 86 -3.50 4.02 9.63
C ALA A 86 -4.29 2.81 9.12
N ASP A 87 -3.79 2.18 8.06
CA ASP A 87 -4.47 1.05 7.43
C ASP A 87 -4.61 -0.14 8.41
N LEU A 88 -3.60 -0.33 9.28
CA LEU A 88 -3.57 -1.37 10.31
C LEU A 88 -2.99 -0.84 11.63
N LYS A 89 -3.34 -1.50 12.74
CA LYS A 89 -2.61 -1.39 14.02
C LYS A 89 -2.02 -2.74 14.40
N VAL A 90 -0.68 -2.84 14.43
CA VAL A 90 0.06 -4.07 14.76
C VAL A 90 0.64 -3.93 16.17
N ASN A 91 0.11 -4.70 17.13
CA ASN A 91 0.38 -4.53 18.58
C ASN A 91 0.23 -3.06 19.04
N GLY A 92 -0.81 -2.38 18.54
CA GLY A 92 -1.08 -0.96 18.86
C GLY A 92 -0.21 0.04 18.08
N LEU A 93 0.74 -0.41 17.25
CA LEU A 93 1.52 0.47 16.37
C LEU A 93 0.75 0.72 15.08
N GLU A 94 0.55 1.98 14.74
CA GLU A 94 -0.02 2.40 13.47
C GLU A 94 0.93 2.07 12.30
N VAL A 95 0.40 1.31 11.33
CA VAL A 95 1.11 0.84 10.16
C VAL A 95 0.35 1.25 8.92
N ALA A 96 0.99 2.04 8.06
CA ALA A 96 0.50 2.26 6.69
C ALA A 96 0.95 1.12 5.78
N VAL A 97 0.16 0.82 4.76
CA VAL A 97 0.45 -0.21 3.76
C VAL A 97 0.48 0.44 2.38
N LYS A 98 1.54 0.17 1.63
CA LYS A 98 1.63 0.58 0.22
C LYS A 98 1.82 -0.66 -0.63
N THR A 99 0.98 -0.79 -1.65
CA THR A 99 0.97 -1.98 -2.53
C THR A 99 1.23 -1.59 -3.98
N GLN A 100 2.04 -2.38 -4.69
CA GLN A 100 2.22 -2.27 -6.13
C GLN A 100 1.92 -3.60 -6.82
N ARG A 101 1.23 -3.58 -7.96
CA ARG A 101 1.09 -4.74 -8.86
C ARG A 101 2.44 -5.12 -9.49
N ARG A 102 2.71 -6.42 -9.64
CA ARG A 102 3.86 -6.94 -10.39
C ARG A 102 3.85 -6.47 -11.84
N SER A 103 2.69 -6.49 -12.51
CA SER A 103 2.56 -5.97 -13.88
C SER A 103 2.94 -4.49 -14.01
N ALA A 104 2.68 -3.68 -12.97
CA ALA A 104 3.09 -2.28 -12.93
C ALA A 104 4.60 -2.15 -12.63
N ALA A 105 5.12 -2.97 -11.71
CA ALA A 105 6.55 -3.04 -11.42
C ALA A 105 7.38 -3.38 -12.66
N ASN A 106 6.92 -4.31 -13.50
CA ASN A 106 7.61 -4.69 -14.75
C ASN A 106 7.72 -3.53 -15.75
N ARG A 107 6.76 -2.59 -15.74
CA ARG A 107 6.77 -1.42 -16.64
C ARG A 107 7.57 -0.25 -16.10
N TYR A 108 7.50 -0.01 -14.80
CA TYR A 108 7.99 1.24 -14.19
C TYR A 108 9.09 1.04 -13.14
N GLY A 109 9.49 -0.19 -12.89
CA GLY A 109 10.33 -0.56 -11.75
C GLY A 109 9.50 -0.79 -10.48
N LEU A 110 9.98 -1.73 -9.66
CA LEU A 110 9.37 -2.05 -8.38
C LEU A 110 9.53 -0.87 -7.41
N SER A 111 8.41 -0.22 -7.12
CA SER A 111 8.35 1.02 -6.35
C SER A 111 6.99 1.28 -5.72
N TRP A 112 6.99 2.10 -4.67
CA TRP A 112 5.79 2.52 -3.97
C TRP A 112 5.70 4.03 -3.95
N THR A 113 4.54 4.56 -4.37
CA THR A 113 4.36 6.00 -4.53
C THR A 113 3.59 6.61 -3.39
N PHE A 114 3.99 7.80 -2.99
CA PHE A 114 3.35 8.66 -2.00
C PHE A 114 2.87 9.92 -2.70
N GLN A 115 1.68 10.39 -2.31
CA GLN A 115 1.12 11.59 -2.89
C GLN A 115 1.82 12.82 -2.28
N ASP A 116 2.39 13.65 -3.13
CA ASP A 116 3.16 14.81 -2.71
C ASP A 116 2.99 15.97 -3.71
N SER A 117 1.81 16.57 -3.71
CA SER A 117 1.51 17.76 -4.49
C SER A 117 1.02 18.90 -3.57
N PRO A 118 1.12 20.17 -3.98
CA PRO A 118 0.62 21.29 -3.19
C PRO A 118 -0.87 21.18 -2.83
N GLN A 119 -1.68 20.54 -3.69
CA GLN A 119 -3.12 20.37 -3.50
C GLN A 119 -3.47 19.14 -2.64
N ARG A 120 -2.59 18.13 -2.61
CA ARG A 120 -2.82 16.88 -1.89
C ARG A 120 -1.47 16.26 -1.55
N ARG A 121 -1.24 16.06 -0.26
CA ARG A 121 -0.02 15.44 0.29
C ARG A 121 -0.42 14.36 1.29
N ASP A 122 0.26 13.21 1.25
CA ASP A 122 0.09 12.15 2.23
C ASP A 122 0.73 12.60 3.56
N PRO A 123 -0.04 12.74 4.67
CA PRO A 123 0.48 13.24 5.95
C PRO A 123 1.64 12.41 6.51
N ILE A 124 1.69 11.13 6.17
CA ILE A 124 2.74 10.20 6.57
C ILE A 124 4.15 10.66 6.14
N LEU A 125 4.26 11.49 5.10
CA LEU A 125 5.54 12.05 4.64
C LEU A 125 6.18 12.97 5.68
N ASP A 126 5.37 13.56 6.57
CA ASP A 126 5.83 14.45 7.64
C ASP A 126 5.91 13.71 9.00
N MET A 127 5.72 12.38 9.01
CA MET A 127 5.71 11.54 10.20
C MET A 127 6.86 10.51 10.16
N PRO A 128 8.11 10.92 10.47
CA PRO A 128 9.31 10.10 10.27
C PRO A 128 9.31 8.79 11.08
N GLU A 129 8.60 8.76 12.22
CA GLU A 129 8.50 7.60 13.09
C GLU A 129 7.38 6.63 12.73
N THR A 130 6.48 7.00 11.81
CA THR A 130 5.37 6.14 11.39
C THR A 130 5.89 4.92 10.66
N TRP A 131 5.28 3.77 10.96
CA TRP A 131 5.61 2.51 10.33
C TRP A 131 4.88 2.35 9.00
N VAL A 132 5.59 1.79 8.03
CA VAL A 132 5.04 1.46 6.73
C VAL A 132 5.47 0.05 6.33
N CYS A 133 4.54 -0.68 5.74
CA CYS A 133 4.76 -1.97 5.11
C CYS A 133 4.61 -1.83 3.59
N LEU A 134 5.61 -2.33 2.87
CA LEU A 134 5.65 -2.29 1.41
C LEU A 134 5.28 -3.68 0.89
N VAL A 135 4.33 -3.73 -0.05
CA VAL A 135 3.76 -4.99 -0.54
C VAL A 135 3.78 -5.03 -2.06
N VAL A 136 4.06 -6.21 -2.62
CA VAL A 136 3.84 -6.50 -4.03
C VAL A 136 2.68 -7.47 -4.16
N TYR A 137 1.73 -7.17 -5.03
CA TYR A 137 0.71 -8.13 -5.45
C TYR A 137 1.13 -8.79 -6.75
N GLU A 138 1.28 -10.12 -6.74
CA GLU A 138 1.71 -10.94 -7.89
C GLU A 138 0.54 -11.20 -8.85
N ASP A 139 0.04 -10.13 -9.47
CA ASP A 139 -1.10 -10.14 -10.39
C ASP A 139 -0.85 -10.87 -11.73
N LEU A 140 0.36 -11.39 -11.94
CA LEU A 140 0.72 -12.21 -13.10
C LEU A 140 0.74 -13.71 -12.80
N LYS A 141 0.46 -14.10 -11.55
CA LYS A 141 0.33 -15.50 -11.14
C LYS A 141 -1.13 -15.81 -10.82
N ASP A 142 -1.52 -17.07 -11.03
CA ASP A 142 -2.86 -17.54 -10.67
C ASP A 142 -3.04 -17.69 -9.16
N SER A 143 -1.95 -17.75 -8.39
CA SER A 143 -1.93 -18.09 -6.96
C SER A 143 -2.30 -16.95 -5.99
N HIS A 144 -2.76 -15.79 -6.48
CA HIS A 144 -3.16 -14.62 -5.68
C HIS A 144 -2.20 -14.32 -4.51
N GLU A 145 -0.91 -14.27 -4.83
CA GLU A 145 0.15 -14.09 -3.86
C GLU A 145 0.47 -12.60 -3.63
N CYS A 146 0.83 -12.29 -2.39
CA CYS A 146 1.48 -11.04 -2.02
C CYS A 146 2.88 -11.30 -1.46
N LEU A 147 3.84 -10.48 -1.89
CA LEU A 147 5.17 -10.41 -1.28
C LEU A 147 5.20 -9.23 -0.30
N VAL A 148 5.26 -9.52 0.98
CA VAL A 148 5.23 -8.53 2.06
C VAL A 148 6.64 -8.24 2.55
N TYR A 149 7.09 -6.99 2.47
CA TYR A 149 8.42 -6.57 2.93
C TYR A 149 8.42 -6.24 4.43
N PRO A 150 9.57 -6.40 5.13
CA PRO A 150 9.69 -6.02 6.53
C PRO A 150 9.27 -4.58 6.79
N LEU A 151 8.63 -4.35 7.94
CA LEU A 151 8.27 -3.00 8.38
C LEU A 151 9.49 -2.07 8.40
N ARG A 152 9.28 -0.85 7.95
CA ARG A 152 10.24 0.24 8.02
C ARG A 152 9.55 1.48 8.55
N LYS A 153 10.31 2.33 9.22
CA LYS A 153 9.87 3.69 9.50
C LYS A 153 10.02 4.54 8.26
N ILE A 154 9.21 5.58 8.10
CA ILE A 154 9.29 6.52 6.98
C ILE A 154 10.70 7.11 6.84
N LYS A 155 11.34 7.48 7.96
CA LYS A 155 12.71 8.00 7.96
C LYS A 155 13.79 7.02 7.45
N GLN A 156 13.46 5.74 7.36
CA GLN A 156 14.36 4.70 6.83
C GLN A 156 14.18 4.48 5.33
N LEU A 157 13.13 5.05 4.74
CA LEU A 157 12.90 4.99 3.31
C LEU A 157 13.69 6.09 2.59
N ILE A 158 14.02 5.82 1.33
CA ILE A 158 14.73 6.76 0.46
C ILE A 158 13.73 7.16 -0.61
N PHE A 159 13.30 8.41 -0.54
CA PHE A 159 12.35 9.00 -1.47
C PHE A 159 13.09 9.62 -2.66
N GLU A 160 12.61 9.30 -3.86
CA GLU A 160 13.16 9.76 -5.13
C GLU A 160 12.03 10.32 -6.00
N ALA A 161 12.41 11.06 -7.05
CA ALA A 161 11.46 11.50 -8.06
C ALA A 161 10.88 10.28 -8.81
N PRO A 162 9.59 10.29 -9.15
CA PRO A 162 8.98 9.21 -9.91
C PRO A 162 9.52 9.19 -11.35
N ARG A 163 9.81 7.99 -11.86
CA ARG A 163 10.30 7.76 -13.24
C ARG A 163 9.38 8.29 -14.35
N LEU A 164 8.09 8.45 -14.07
CA LEU A 164 7.15 9.04 -15.03
C LEU A 164 7.15 10.57 -14.87
N ASN A 165 7.63 11.29 -15.90
CA ASN A 165 7.74 12.75 -15.89
C ASN A 165 6.46 13.46 -15.45
N LYS A 166 5.28 12.97 -15.88
CA LYS A 166 3.98 13.55 -15.51
C LYS A 166 3.63 13.48 -14.01
N LEU A 167 4.36 12.67 -13.24
CA LEU A 167 4.19 12.51 -11.79
C LEU A 167 5.20 13.33 -10.98
N ILE A 168 6.24 13.89 -11.62
CA ILE A 168 7.22 14.75 -10.94
C ILE A 168 6.49 15.98 -10.38
N GLY A 169 6.80 16.33 -9.13
CA GLY A 169 6.12 17.40 -8.39
C GLY A 169 4.69 17.08 -7.93
N LYS A 170 4.22 15.84 -8.17
CA LYS A 170 2.91 15.36 -7.68
C LYS A 170 3.01 14.15 -6.76
N LYS A 171 4.10 13.40 -6.89
CA LYS A 171 4.36 12.17 -6.13
C LYS A 171 5.84 12.05 -5.81
N GLN A 172 6.12 11.36 -4.72
CA GLN A 172 7.43 10.78 -4.43
C GLN A 172 7.35 9.27 -4.57
N ALA A 173 8.48 8.63 -4.89
CA ALA A 173 8.56 7.19 -5.06
C ALA A 173 9.69 6.60 -4.20
N VAL A 174 9.46 5.40 -3.69
CA VAL A 174 10.47 4.59 -3.01
C VAL A 174 10.75 3.39 -3.89
N TYR A 175 11.98 3.26 -4.38
CA TYR A 175 12.38 2.20 -5.30
C TYR A 175 13.07 1.05 -4.55
N LEU A 176 12.66 -0.19 -4.82
CA LEU A 176 13.28 -1.35 -4.18
C LEU A 176 14.79 -1.43 -4.48
N GLU A 177 15.19 -1.18 -5.73
CA GLU A 177 16.60 -1.24 -6.14
C GLU A 177 17.47 -0.28 -5.31
N THR A 178 16.95 0.90 -4.98
CA THR A 178 17.66 1.89 -4.17
C THR A 178 17.74 1.43 -2.72
N LEU A 179 16.64 0.92 -2.17
CA LEU A 179 16.63 0.36 -0.82
C LEU A 179 17.61 -0.80 -0.67
N GLN A 180 17.75 -1.65 -1.69
CA GLN A 180 18.72 -2.76 -1.70
C GLN A 180 20.16 -2.26 -1.82
N LYS A 181 20.45 -1.36 -2.77
CA LYS A 181 21.78 -0.75 -2.94
C LYS A 181 22.28 -0.03 -1.68
N ARG A 182 21.34 0.49 -0.87
CA ARG A 182 21.63 1.22 0.37
C ARG A 182 21.52 0.35 1.62
N GLY A 183 21.28 -0.96 1.48
CA GLY A 183 21.23 -1.93 2.58
C GLY A 183 20.00 -1.80 3.49
N VAL A 184 18.96 -1.07 3.08
CA VAL A 184 17.69 -0.95 3.82
C VAL A 184 16.91 -2.27 3.76
N PHE A 185 16.90 -2.92 2.60
CA PHE A 185 16.45 -4.30 2.44
C PHE A 185 17.62 -5.16 1.96
N LYS A 186 17.64 -6.40 2.43
CA LYS A 186 18.55 -7.45 1.95
C LYS A 186 17.82 -8.32 0.95
#